data_AF-U7NVK3-F1
#
_entry.id   AF-U7NVK3-F1
#
_cell.length_a   1.000
_cell.length_b   1.000
_cell.length_c   1.000
_cell.angle_alpha   90.00
_cell.angle_beta   90.00
_cell.angle_gamma   90.00
#
_symmetry.space_group_name_H-M   'P 1'
#
loop_
_entity.id
_entity.type
_entity.pdbx_description
1 polymer ?
#
loop_
_entity_poly.entity_id
_entity_poly.type
_entity_poly.pdbx_seq_one_letter_code
_entity_poly.pdbx_strand_id
1 'polypeptide(L)'
;MEKSNRFIGKRIADYRYLHTSALSELDDESRSAVRKAEARITPGAKYNVIKIRESAPEISFLNYPTFFEEAFPILEQSWKVNLDTGQCRYRVYSESNNPPILHRKELLLPSSHPDSQRFLELTKEAESIGLFDDTTRIGFLQDWNRLLKLKGYEVSEHALVPLANETTENLSAIESGSEIHRHLTALTRTQLSAPMQSLARYGYLDQTRSVFDYGCGKGNDVQLLKDSNINVAGWDPYYSPNVEKKTADIVNLGFVINVIEVPEERHLVLTSAYELASEFLVVSAMLENANARGGLPFSPDFS
;
A
#
# COMPACT_ATOMS: atom_id res chain seq x y z
N MET A 1 -15.94 3.16 37.38
CA MET A 1 -15.72 3.86 36.10
C MET A 1 -14.45 3.27 35.52
N GLU A 2 -14.58 2.17 34.78
CA GLU A 2 -13.44 1.49 34.16
C GLU A 2 -12.83 2.44 33.13
N LYS A 3 -11.64 2.97 33.46
CA LYS A 3 -10.77 3.56 32.44
C LYS A 3 -10.35 2.39 31.55
N SER A 4 -11.09 2.17 30.47
CA SER A 4 -10.63 1.32 29.37
C SER A 4 -9.24 1.84 28.99
N ASN A 5 -8.21 1.10 29.35
CA ASN A 5 -6.81 1.46 29.18
C ASN A 5 -6.50 1.35 27.68
N ARG A 6 -6.98 2.33 26.91
CA ARG A 6 -6.81 2.38 25.47
C ARG A 6 -5.34 2.71 25.22
N PHE A 7 -4.59 1.72 24.77
CA PHE A 7 -3.19 1.90 24.38
C PHE A 7 -3.10 2.95 23.27
N ILE A 8 -2.25 3.97 23.45
CA ILE A 8 -2.11 5.11 22.53
C ILE A 8 -0.80 4.99 21.77
N GLY A 9 -0.88 5.14 20.45
CA GLY A 9 0.27 5.08 19.55
C GLY A 9 0.54 3.68 18.99
N LYS A 10 1.41 3.65 17.97
CA LYS A 10 1.87 2.45 17.27
C LYS A 10 3.07 1.85 17.98
N ARG A 11 3.01 0.57 18.35
CA ARG A 11 4.15 -0.16 18.95
C ARG A 11 4.90 -0.96 17.88
N ILE A 12 6.21 -0.81 17.82
CA ILE A 12 7.10 -1.60 16.95
C ILE A 12 8.31 -1.99 17.79
N ALA A 13 8.44 -3.29 18.08
CA ALA A 13 9.43 -3.80 19.02
C ALA A 13 9.39 -3.00 20.35
N ASP A 14 10.51 -2.39 20.72
CA ASP A 14 10.70 -1.61 21.96
C ASP A 14 10.31 -0.12 21.81
N TYR A 15 9.72 0.28 20.69
CA TYR A 15 9.39 1.68 20.43
C TYR A 15 7.89 1.91 20.34
N ARG A 16 7.43 2.99 20.95
CA ARG A 16 6.10 3.54 20.81
C ARG A 16 6.15 4.83 20.01
N TYR A 17 5.36 4.90 18.94
CA TYR A 17 5.25 6.04 18.05
C TYR A 17 3.89 6.70 18.20
N LEU A 18 3.86 8.02 18.28
CA LEU A 18 2.62 8.78 18.31
C LEU A 18 2.79 10.11 17.58
N HIS A 19 1.70 10.65 17.06
CA HIS A 19 1.65 12.01 16.55
C HIS A 19 1.53 13.00 17.72
N THR A 20 1.99 14.25 17.56
CA THR A 20 1.93 15.28 18.61
C THR A 20 0.49 15.59 19.07
N SER A 21 -0.51 15.37 18.21
CA SER A 21 -1.93 15.48 18.56
C SER A 21 -2.38 14.47 19.64
N ALA A 22 -1.68 13.35 19.80
CA ALA A 22 -1.93 12.35 20.84
C ALA A 22 -1.11 12.57 22.12
N LEU A 23 -0.28 13.63 22.19
CA LEU A 23 0.60 13.87 23.34
C LEU A 23 -0.16 14.07 24.65
N SER A 24 -1.35 14.68 24.58
CA SER A 24 -2.23 14.91 25.74
C SER A 24 -2.82 13.63 26.30
N GLU A 25 -2.85 12.53 25.53
CA GLU A 25 -3.40 11.25 25.97
C GLU A 25 -2.37 10.38 26.71
N LEU A 26 -1.07 10.70 26.60
CA LEU A 26 -0.01 10.02 27.35
C LEU A 26 -0.16 10.21 28.87
N ASP A 27 0.36 9.26 29.64
CA ASP A 27 0.50 9.36 31.09
C ASP A 27 1.48 10.49 31.50
N ASP A 28 1.37 10.94 32.75
CA ASP A 28 2.16 12.07 33.27
C ASP A 28 3.68 11.85 33.20
N GLU A 29 4.13 10.63 33.43
CA GLU A 29 5.55 10.27 33.39
C GLU A 29 6.09 10.40 31.97
N SER A 30 5.41 9.79 31.00
CA SER A 30 5.72 9.89 29.58
C SER A 30 5.70 11.34 29.09
N ARG A 31 4.68 12.13 29.45
CA ARG A 31 4.60 13.55 29.07
C ARG A 31 5.75 14.37 29.66
N SER A 32 6.12 14.11 30.91
CA SER A 32 7.25 14.76 31.56
C SER A 32 8.57 14.42 30.87
N ALA A 33 8.77 13.16 30.49
CA ALA A 33 9.95 12.71 29.75
C ALA A 33 10.05 13.38 28.37
N VAL A 34 8.95 13.45 27.61
CA VAL A 34 8.89 14.16 26.32
C VAL A 34 9.29 15.63 26.48
N ARG A 35 8.72 16.35 27.46
CA ARG A 35 9.07 17.77 27.72
C ARG A 35 10.55 17.95 28.06
N LYS A 36 11.12 17.05 28.89
CA LYS A 36 12.55 17.07 29.22
C LYS A 36 13.42 16.84 27.98
N ALA A 37 13.00 15.94 27.08
CA ALA A 37 13.72 15.69 25.83
C ALA A 37 13.59 16.86 24.85
N GLU A 38 12.42 17.47 24.75
CA GLU A 38 12.15 18.62 23.88
C GLU A 38 13.00 19.84 24.27
N ALA A 39 13.26 20.04 25.56
CA ALA A 39 14.19 21.08 26.03
C ALA A 39 15.66 20.87 25.57
N ARG A 40 16.00 19.71 24.98
CA ARG A 40 17.34 19.40 24.45
C ARG A 40 17.46 19.55 22.94
N ILE A 41 16.36 19.74 22.21
CA ILE A 41 16.42 19.97 20.77
C ILE A 41 16.52 21.46 20.44
N THR A 42 16.86 21.80 19.20
CA THR A 42 17.01 23.19 18.76
C THR A 42 15.69 23.96 18.96
N PRO A 43 15.71 25.16 19.56
CA PRO A 43 14.52 26.00 19.67
C PRO A 43 13.87 26.23 18.30
N GLY A 44 12.55 26.04 18.22
CA GLY A 44 11.80 26.15 16.95
C GLY A 44 11.93 24.95 16.02
N ALA A 45 12.54 23.84 16.46
CA ALA A 45 12.53 22.58 15.72
C ALA A 45 11.10 22.15 15.37
N LYS A 46 10.88 21.80 14.10
CA LYS A 46 9.61 21.27 13.62
C LYS A 46 9.62 19.75 13.74
N TYR A 47 8.61 19.19 14.38
CA TYR A 47 8.38 17.75 14.41
C TYR A 47 6.88 17.49 14.62
N ASN A 48 6.41 16.32 14.19
CA ASN A 48 5.03 15.92 14.34
C ASN A 48 4.85 14.48 14.81
N VAL A 49 5.91 13.68 14.83
CA VAL A 49 5.90 12.33 15.41
C VAL A 49 6.93 12.22 16.52
N ILE A 50 6.51 11.63 17.65
CA ILE A 50 7.34 11.32 18.81
C ILE A 50 7.53 9.81 18.84
N LYS A 51 8.78 9.37 19.00
CA LYS A 51 9.17 7.97 19.14
C LYS A 51 9.83 7.78 20.51
N ILE A 52 9.18 7.03 21.38
CA ILE A 52 9.63 6.75 22.75
C ILE A 52 10.20 5.33 22.78
N ARG A 53 11.41 5.17 23.32
CA ARG A 53 11.95 3.84 23.65
C ARG A 53 11.44 3.43 25.03
N GLU A 54 10.81 2.27 25.14
CA GLU A 54 10.19 1.83 26.40
C GLU A 54 11.23 1.31 27.39
N SER A 55 12.29 0.64 26.90
CA SER A 55 13.33 0.05 27.77
C SER A 55 14.51 0.95 28.12
N ALA A 56 14.57 2.19 27.61
CA ALA A 56 15.64 3.14 27.97
C ALA A 56 15.17 4.59 27.87
N PRO A 57 15.85 5.52 28.55
CA PRO A 57 15.51 6.93 28.59
C PRO A 57 15.94 7.64 27.29
N GLU A 58 15.33 7.25 26.18
CA GLU A 58 15.61 7.71 24.83
C GLU A 58 14.32 8.11 24.12
N ILE A 59 14.29 9.34 23.62
CA ILE A 59 13.15 9.90 22.88
C ILE A 59 13.66 10.49 21.57
N SER A 60 12.99 10.17 20.48
CA SER A 60 13.23 10.81 19.19
C SER A 60 12.03 11.66 18.75
N PHE A 61 12.35 12.79 18.13
CA PHE A 61 11.40 13.68 17.47
C PHE A 61 11.62 13.58 15.96
N LEU A 62 10.55 13.31 15.22
CA LEU A 62 10.59 13.03 13.79
C LEU A 62 9.71 14.04 13.05
N ASN A 63 10.24 14.64 11.99
CA ASN A 63 9.53 15.59 11.16
C ASN A 63 9.14 14.95 9.82
N TYR A 64 7.83 14.78 9.62
CA TYR A 64 7.22 14.37 8.34
C TYR A 64 6.41 15.56 7.79
N PRO A 65 7.00 16.49 7.02
CA PRO A 65 6.34 17.76 6.65
C PRO A 65 4.96 17.58 6.00
N THR A 66 4.78 16.49 5.25
CA THR A 66 3.56 16.15 4.53
C THR A 66 2.73 15.06 5.21
N PHE A 67 2.77 14.99 6.56
CA PHE A 67 2.15 13.92 7.33
C PHE A 67 0.67 13.71 7.00
N PHE A 68 -0.08 14.78 6.75
CA PHE A 68 -1.52 14.68 6.48
C PHE A 68 -1.83 14.59 4.99
N GLU A 69 -0.92 15.06 4.14
CA GLU A 69 -1.09 15.22 2.71
C GLU A 69 -0.76 13.91 1.97
N GLU A 70 0.46 13.39 2.18
CA GLU A 70 0.98 12.25 1.41
C GLU A 70 0.53 10.91 1.99
N ALA A 71 0.30 9.92 1.13
CA ALA A 71 0.00 8.54 1.55
C ALA A 71 1.08 7.97 2.48
N PHE A 72 2.33 8.09 2.05
CA PHE A 72 3.53 7.57 2.73
C PHE A 72 4.58 8.67 2.86
N PRO A 73 4.43 9.60 3.81
CA PRO A 73 5.28 10.78 3.91
C PRO A 73 6.72 10.41 4.24
N ILE A 74 7.67 11.14 3.65
CA ILE A 74 9.10 10.98 3.90
C ILE A 74 9.51 11.67 5.21
N LEU A 75 10.46 11.06 5.92
CA LEU A 75 11.11 11.69 7.06
C LEU A 75 12.08 12.75 6.55
N GLU A 76 11.88 14.01 6.92
CA GLU A 76 12.77 15.10 6.51
C GLU A 76 13.91 15.29 7.52
N GLN A 77 13.59 15.25 8.82
CA GLN A 77 14.53 15.54 9.90
C GLN A 77 14.22 14.72 11.14
N SER A 78 15.23 14.44 11.95
CA SER A 78 15.06 13.79 13.24
C SER A 78 16.05 14.28 14.30
N TRP A 79 15.56 14.33 15.54
CA TRP A 79 16.37 14.50 16.74
C TRP A 79 16.23 13.26 17.60
N LYS A 80 17.33 12.81 18.17
CA LYS A 80 17.38 11.67 19.07
C LYS A 80 18.06 12.10 20.36
N VAL A 81 17.31 12.09 21.46
CA VAL A 81 17.75 12.58 22.77
C VAL A 81 17.87 11.40 23.73
N ASN A 82 19.04 11.28 24.35
CA ASN A 82 19.22 10.44 25.53
C ASN A 82 19.02 11.32 26.77
N LEU A 83 18.05 11.00 27.62
CA LEU A 83 17.68 11.81 28.77
C LEU A 83 18.67 11.70 29.94
N ASP A 84 19.40 10.59 30.06
CA ASP A 84 20.41 10.40 31.12
C ASP A 84 21.65 11.28 30.85
N THR A 85 22.14 11.27 29.60
CA THR A 85 23.35 12.00 29.22
C THR A 85 23.06 13.41 28.72
N GLY A 86 21.80 13.69 28.36
CA GLY A 86 21.41 14.92 27.68
C GLY A 86 21.90 15.03 26.24
N GLN A 87 22.54 14.00 25.69
CA GLN A 87 23.06 14.02 24.32
C GLN A 87 21.91 14.05 23.32
N CYS A 88 21.96 15.02 22.39
CA CYS A 88 21.04 15.13 21.26
C CYS A 88 21.78 14.88 19.94
N ARG A 89 21.29 13.92 19.15
CA ARG A 89 21.78 13.63 17.79
C ARG A 89 20.75 14.11 16.78
N TYR A 90 21.17 15.00 15.88
CA TYR A 90 20.35 15.50 14.79
C TYR A 90 20.71 14.82 13.46
N ARG A 91 19.71 14.59 12.59
CA ARG A 91 19.87 14.06 11.23
C ARG A 91 18.89 14.71 10.28
N VAL A 92 19.32 14.93 9.03
CA VAL A 92 18.53 15.47 7.92
C VAL A 92 18.55 14.47 6.76
N TYR A 93 17.43 14.39 6.05
CA TYR A 93 17.20 13.45 4.96
C TYR A 93 16.74 14.13 3.67
N SER A 94 16.70 15.46 3.61
CA SER A 94 16.27 16.24 2.44
C SER A 94 17.09 15.96 1.16
N GLU A 95 18.36 15.60 1.30
CA GLU A 95 19.24 15.22 0.19
C GLU A 95 19.34 13.70 -0.02
N SER A 96 18.58 12.91 0.75
CA SER A 96 18.57 11.46 0.60
C SER A 96 17.74 11.07 -0.60
N ASN A 97 18.33 10.27 -1.50
CA ASN A 97 17.58 9.64 -2.59
C ASN A 97 16.69 8.47 -2.12
N ASN A 98 16.87 8.02 -0.88
CA ASN A 98 16.11 6.91 -0.28
C ASN A 98 15.77 7.22 1.19
N PRO A 99 14.98 8.27 1.47
CA PRO A 99 14.64 8.64 2.83
C PRO A 99 13.73 7.59 3.49
N PRO A 100 13.73 7.46 4.82
CA PRO A 100 12.74 6.66 5.53
C PRO A 100 11.32 7.21 5.28
N ILE A 101 10.34 6.32 5.20
CA ILE A 101 8.92 6.69 5.04
C ILE A 101 8.09 6.21 6.24
N LEU A 102 6.90 6.79 6.38
CA LEU A 102 5.94 6.40 7.42
C LEU A 102 4.77 5.61 6.84
N HIS A 103 4.39 4.55 7.56
CA HIS A 103 3.22 3.72 7.25
C HIS A 103 2.30 3.62 8.47
N ARG A 104 1.05 3.25 8.21
CA ARG A 104 0.03 3.03 9.24
C ARG A 104 -0.17 4.25 10.16
N LYS A 105 -0.42 5.41 9.53
CA LYS A 105 -0.55 6.69 10.22
C LYS A 105 -1.75 6.72 11.16
N GLU A 106 -2.79 5.93 10.88
CA GLU A 106 -3.97 5.77 11.73
C GLU A 106 -3.62 5.31 13.15
N LEU A 107 -2.52 4.56 13.31
CA LEU A 107 -2.08 4.06 14.61
C LEU A 107 -1.34 5.11 15.44
N LEU A 108 -0.92 6.22 14.82
CA LEU A 108 -0.20 7.30 15.51
C LEU A 108 -1.14 8.39 16.03
N LEU A 109 -2.38 8.43 15.53
CA LEU A 109 -3.35 9.47 15.85
C LEU A 109 -4.26 9.08 17.01
N PRO A 110 -4.87 10.07 17.70
CA PRO A 110 -6.02 9.83 18.56
C PRO A 110 -7.14 9.11 17.80
N SER A 111 -7.86 8.24 18.50
CA SER A 111 -8.99 7.53 17.88
C SER A 111 -10.13 8.43 17.40
N SER A 112 -10.24 9.64 17.93
CA SER A 112 -11.22 10.65 17.54
C SER A 112 -10.72 11.61 16.45
N HIS A 113 -9.50 11.42 15.93
CA HIS A 113 -8.94 12.32 14.93
C HIS A 113 -9.67 12.16 13.58
N PRO A 114 -10.03 13.25 12.88
CA PRO A 114 -10.80 13.19 11.64
C PRO A 114 -10.13 12.36 10.53
N ASP A 115 -8.80 12.45 10.40
CA ASP A 115 -8.05 11.66 9.40
C ASP A 115 -7.83 10.18 9.74
N SER A 116 -8.17 9.72 10.96
CA SER A 116 -7.89 8.33 11.37
C SER A 116 -8.58 7.31 10.46
N GLN A 117 -9.82 7.61 10.02
CA GLN A 117 -10.57 6.72 9.13
C GLN A 117 -9.94 6.65 7.73
N ARG A 118 -9.59 7.81 7.15
CA ARG A 118 -8.94 7.90 5.84
C ARG A 118 -7.63 7.11 5.79
N PHE A 119 -6.82 7.21 6.84
CA PHE A 119 -5.55 6.47 6.93
C PHE A 119 -5.75 4.97 7.14
N LEU A 120 -6.79 4.57 7.88
CA LEU A 120 -7.14 3.17 8.06
C LEU A 120 -7.57 2.52 6.75
N GLU A 121 -8.31 3.22 5.91
CA GLU A 121 -8.74 2.74 4.59
C GLU A 121 -7.55 2.45 3.66
N LEU A 122 -6.61 3.40 3.55
CA LEU A 122 -5.36 3.17 2.82
C LEU A 122 -4.57 1.97 3.38
N THR A 123 -4.49 1.85 4.71
CA THR A 123 -3.83 0.69 5.34
C THR A 123 -4.50 -0.63 4.96
N LYS A 124 -5.84 -0.70 4.97
CA LYS A 124 -6.58 -1.92 4.56
C LYS A 124 -6.36 -2.26 3.09
N GLU A 125 -6.32 -1.25 2.22
CA GLU A 125 -6.02 -1.43 0.80
C GLU A 125 -4.61 -2.01 0.62
N ALA A 126 -3.61 -1.39 1.27
CA ALA A 126 -2.23 -1.87 1.25
C ALA A 126 -2.08 -3.30 1.82
N GLU A 127 -2.82 -3.65 2.87
CA GLU A 127 -2.88 -5.02 3.43
C GLU A 127 -3.47 -6.02 2.42
N SER A 128 -4.58 -5.68 1.76
CA SER A 128 -5.26 -6.62 0.84
C SER A 128 -4.36 -7.02 -0.34
N ILE A 129 -3.52 -6.10 -0.80
CA ILE A 129 -2.54 -6.35 -1.87
C ILE A 129 -1.16 -6.80 -1.35
N GLY A 130 -1.02 -7.03 -0.04
CA GLY A 130 0.16 -7.62 0.59
C GLY A 130 1.40 -6.74 0.62
N LEU A 131 1.23 -5.41 0.71
CA LEU A 131 2.37 -4.48 0.87
C LEU A 131 3.03 -4.59 2.25
N PHE A 132 2.35 -5.17 3.24
CA PHE A 132 2.86 -5.29 4.61
C PHE A 132 3.26 -6.72 5.02
N ASP A 133 3.27 -7.68 4.08
CA ASP A 133 3.62 -9.08 4.35
C ASP A 133 5.08 -9.22 4.83
N ASP A 134 5.99 -8.43 4.24
CA ASP A 134 7.39 -8.34 4.67
C ASP A 134 7.72 -6.93 5.16
N THR A 135 7.59 -6.74 6.46
CA THR A 135 7.82 -5.45 7.11
C THR A 135 9.29 -5.02 7.21
N THR A 136 10.25 -5.88 6.83
CA THR A 136 11.69 -5.59 6.96
C THR A 136 12.24 -4.70 5.85
N ARG A 137 11.58 -4.70 4.67
CA ARG A 137 12.06 -4.04 3.45
C ARG A 137 11.27 -2.80 3.04
N ILE A 138 10.24 -2.42 3.79
CA ILE A 138 9.33 -1.34 3.42
C ILE A 138 9.71 0.03 4.00
N GLY A 139 10.72 0.10 4.86
CA GLY A 139 11.02 1.31 5.63
C GLY A 139 11.52 2.53 4.85
N PHE A 140 11.88 2.37 3.57
CA PHE A 140 12.54 3.40 2.77
C PHE A 140 11.86 3.61 1.41
N LEU A 141 11.87 4.84 0.91
CA LEU A 141 11.10 5.29 -0.25
C LEU A 141 11.32 4.48 -1.53
N GLN A 142 12.57 4.19 -1.90
CA GLN A 142 12.89 3.44 -3.13
C GLN A 142 12.44 2.00 -3.04
N ASP A 143 12.64 1.36 -1.88
CA ASP A 143 12.24 -0.02 -1.66
C ASP A 143 10.70 -0.14 -1.64
N TRP A 144 10.03 0.86 -1.04
CA TRP A 144 8.58 0.98 -1.08
C TRP A 144 8.03 1.19 -2.49
N ASN A 145 8.59 2.13 -3.26
CA ASN A 145 8.18 2.38 -4.64
C ASN A 145 8.44 1.16 -5.54
N ARG A 146 9.55 0.44 -5.30
CA ARG A 146 9.83 -0.82 -6.01
C ARG A 146 8.77 -1.87 -5.66
N LEU A 147 8.40 -2.00 -4.39
CA LEU A 147 7.37 -2.93 -3.96
C LEU A 147 5.99 -2.59 -4.55
N LEU A 148 5.60 -1.31 -4.56
CA LEU A 148 4.37 -0.84 -5.20
C LEU A 148 4.32 -1.24 -6.67
N LYS A 149 5.37 -0.92 -7.44
CA LYS A 149 5.48 -1.31 -8.85
C LYS A 149 5.45 -2.82 -9.03
N LEU A 150 6.14 -3.58 -8.17
CA LEU A 150 6.11 -5.04 -8.19
C LEU A 150 4.70 -5.58 -7.96
N LYS A 151 3.89 -4.93 -7.12
CA LYS A 151 2.48 -5.27 -6.90
C LYS A 151 1.53 -4.76 -8.00
N GLY A 152 2.04 -4.00 -8.97
CA GLY A 152 1.25 -3.41 -10.05
C GLY A 152 0.46 -2.17 -9.62
N TYR A 153 0.94 -1.44 -8.61
CA TYR A 153 0.30 -0.22 -8.11
C TYR A 153 1.27 0.96 -8.11
N GLU A 154 0.70 2.16 -8.14
CA GLU A 154 1.35 3.39 -7.74
C GLU A 154 0.47 4.14 -6.74
N VAL A 155 1.02 5.18 -6.14
CA VAL A 155 0.27 6.05 -5.24
C VAL A 155 -0.15 7.26 -6.06
N SER A 156 -1.46 7.53 -6.09
CA SER A 156 -2.01 8.79 -6.59
C SER A 156 -2.78 9.44 -5.45
N GLU A 157 -2.37 10.66 -5.09
CA GLU A 157 -2.84 11.37 -3.90
C GLU A 157 -2.71 10.53 -2.61
N HIS A 158 -3.82 9.94 -2.15
CA HIS A 158 -3.91 9.13 -0.94
C HIS A 158 -4.49 7.73 -1.19
N ALA A 159 -4.46 7.26 -2.44
CA ALA A 159 -5.01 5.97 -2.84
C ALA A 159 -3.97 5.15 -3.60
N LEU A 160 -4.11 3.82 -3.55
CA LEU A 160 -3.33 2.92 -4.39
C LEU A 160 -4.05 2.73 -5.71
N VAL A 161 -3.47 3.27 -6.79
CA VAL A 161 -4.04 3.12 -8.12
C VAL A 161 -3.28 2.01 -8.86
N PRO A 162 -3.97 1.05 -9.48
CA PRO A 162 -3.31 0.08 -10.33
C PRO A 162 -2.58 0.78 -11.47
N LEU A 163 -1.35 0.36 -11.74
CA LEU A 163 -0.68 0.71 -12.97
C LEU A 163 -1.47 0.03 -14.09
N ALA A 164 -2.19 0.80 -14.91
CA ALA A 164 -2.65 0.32 -16.21
C ALA A 164 -1.43 -0.26 -16.94
N ASN A 165 -1.59 -1.30 -17.75
CA ASN A 165 -0.50 -2.02 -18.43
C ASN A 165 0.28 -1.13 -19.43
N GLU A 166 0.95 -0.08 -18.96
CA GLU A 166 1.98 0.67 -19.65
C GLU A 166 3.33 0.03 -19.28
N THR A 167 3.69 -0.93 -20.12
CA THR A 167 5.04 -1.41 -20.43
C THR A 167 6.14 -0.84 -19.53
N THR A 168 6.66 -1.66 -18.62
CA THR A 168 7.96 -1.39 -18.00
C THR A 168 8.96 -2.45 -18.43
N GLU A 169 9.66 -2.16 -19.53
CA GLU A 169 10.95 -2.78 -19.81
C GLU A 169 11.93 -2.47 -18.67
N ASN A 170 12.75 -3.47 -18.34
CA ASN A 170 13.86 -3.47 -17.40
C ASN A 170 13.50 -3.59 -15.92
N LEU A 171 13.75 -4.81 -15.39
CA LEU A 171 14.33 -5.06 -14.06
C LEU A 171 14.71 -6.55 -13.95
N SER A 172 15.71 -6.97 -14.75
CA SER A 172 16.44 -8.22 -14.50
C SER A 172 17.68 -7.91 -13.66
N ALA A 173 17.62 -8.26 -12.37
CA ALA A 173 18.75 -8.77 -11.59
C ALA A 173 18.36 -8.80 -10.10
N ILE A 174 18.38 -10.00 -9.53
CA ILE A 174 19.10 -10.41 -8.30
C ILE A 174 18.40 -11.67 -7.74
N GLU A 175 19.07 -12.81 -7.91
CA GLU A 175 18.88 -14.07 -7.18
C GLU A 175 19.40 -13.91 -5.72
N SER A 176 19.14 -14.73 -4.69
CA SER A 176 19.09 -16.20 -4.59
C SER A 176 18.51 -16.64 -3.23
N GLY A 177 18.01 -17.89 -3.13
CA GLY A 177 18.17 -18.72 -1.91
C GLY A 177 16.93 -19.12 -1.09
N SER A 178 16.23 -20.20 -1.48
CA SER A 178 15.77 -21.33 -0.62
C SER A 178 14.57 -22.06 -1.24
N GLU A 179 14.53 -23.38 -1.06
CA GLU A 179 13.54 -24.30 -1.62
C GLU A 179 12.20 -24.25 -0.88
N ILE A 180 11.33 -23.32 -1.27
CA ILE A 180 9.91 -23.39 -0.98
C ILE A 180 9.16 -22.95 -2.25
N HIS A 181 8.41 -23.88 -2.86
CA HIS A 181 7.54 -23.66 -4.03
C HIS A 181 8.09 -22.73 -5.12
N ARG A 182 9.31 -23.02 -5.63
CA ARG A 182 10.08 -22.20 -6.61
C ARG A 182 9.24 -21.65 -7.78
N HIS A 183 8.22 -22.38 -8.21
CA HIS A 183 7.37 -22.04 -9.34
C HIS A 183 6.36 -20.91 -9.02
N LEU A 184 5.69 -20.97 -7.87
CA LEU A 184 4.77 -19.92 -7.43
C LEU A 184 5.54 -18.65 -7.07
N THR A 185 6.76 -18.79 -6.53
CA THR A 185 7.64 -17.65 -6.25
C THR A 185 8.14 -16.95 -7.52
N ALA A 186 8.37 -17.69 -8.61
CA ALA A 186 8.76 -17.11 -9.90
C ALA A 186 7.64 -16.26 -10.52
N LEU A 187 6.40 -16.76 -10.49
CA LEU A 187 5.20 -16.04 -10.96
C LEU A 187 4.90 -14.76 -10.16
N THR A 188 5.22 -14.75 -8.85
CA THR A 188 5.11 -13.52 -8.04
C THR A 188 6.28 -12.53 -8.24
N ARG A 189 7.36 -12.94 -8.92
CA ARG A 189 8.55 -12.11 -9.19
C ARG A 189 8.53 -11.50 -10.60
N THR A 190 7.74 -12.06 -11.50
CA THR A 190 7.45 -11.49 -12.82
C THR A 190 6.21 -10.59 -12.73
N GLN A 191 6.14 -9.56 -13.58
CA GLN A 191 5.08 -8.54 -13.57
C GLN A 191 3.74 -9.10 -14.10
N LEU A 192 3.14 -10.06 -13.39
CA LEU A 192 1.72 -10.37 -13.55
C LEU A 192 0.86 -9.17 -13.13
N SER A 193 -0.32 -8.99 -13.71
CA SER A 193 -1.27 -7.99 -13.22
C SER A 193 -1.73 -8.27 -11.79
N ALA A 194 -2.20 -7.25 -11.08
CA ALA A 194 -2.70 -7.36 -9.71
C ALA A 194 -3.69 -8.53 -9.44
N PRO A 195 -4.71 -8.79 -10.29
CA PRO A 195 -5.57 -9.97 -10.10
C PRO A 195 -4.81 -11.28 -10.24
N MET A 196 -3.93 -11.40 -11.24
CA MET A 196 -3.15 -12.61 -11.47
C MET A 196 -2.13 -12.87 -10.36
N GLN A 197 -1.52 -11.82 -9.80
CA GLN A 197 -0.67 -11.94 -8.60
C GLN A 197 -1.45 -12.41 -7.38
N SER A 198 -2.69 -11.93 -7.23
CA SER A 198 -3.56 -12.36 -6.13
C SER A 198 -3.89 -13.85 -6.26
N LEU A 199 -4.24 -14.31 -7.45
CA LEU A 199 -4.44 -15.73 -7.75
C LEU A 199 -3.19 -16.57 -7.46
N ALA A 200 -2.00 -16.11 -7.86
CA ALA A 200 -0.74 -16.79 -7.55
C ALA A 200 -0.53 -16.92 -6.03
N ARG A 201 -0.74 -15.83 -5.29
CA ARG A 201 -0.53 -15.77 -3.84
C ARG A 201 -1.42 -16.74 -3.07
N TYR A 202 -2.69 -16.84 -3.46
CA TYR A 202 -3.64 -17.73 -2.81
C TYR A 202 -3.56 -19.18 -3.35
N GLY A 203 -2.60 -19.49 -4.22
CA GLY A 203 -2.34 -20.86 -4.70
C GLY A 203 -3.28 -21.33 -5.81
N TYR A 204 -3.97 -20.41 -6.49
CA TYR A 204 -4.89 -20.76 -7.59
C TYR A 204 -4.19 -20.97 -8.94
N LEU A 205 -2.90 -20.65 -9.04
CA LEU A 205 -2.06 -20.78 -10.25
C LEU A 205 -1.03 -21.92 -10.10
N ASP A 206 -1.46 -23.04 -9.54
CA ASP A 206 -0.63 -24.22 -9.22
C ASP A 206 -0.59 -25.28 -10.35
N GLN A 207 -0.96 -24.90 -11.58
CA GLN A 207 -1.07 -25.76 -12.78
C GLN A 207 -2.22 -26.78 -12.75
N THR A 208 -3.00 -26.86 -11.67
CA THR A 208 -4.14 -27.79 -11.61
C THR A 208 -5.39 -27.24 -12.31
N ARG A 209 -5.45 -25.92 -12.49
CA ARG A 209 -6.57 -25.19 -13.09
C ARG A 209 -6.18 -24.52 -14.39
N SER A 210 -7.12 -24.47 -15.31
CA SER A 210 -7.06 -23.67 -16.52
C SER A 210 -7.46 -22.21 -16.26
N VAL A 211 -6.82 -21.28 -16.97
CA VAL A 211 -7.05 -19.84 -16.83
C VAL A 211 -7.48 -19.25 -18.18
N PHE A 212 -8.50 -18.40 -18.18
CA PHE A 212 -8.86 -17.59 -19.33
C PHE A 212 -8.83 -16.10 -18.95
N ASP A 213 -7.96 -15.34 -19.61
CA ASP A 213 -7.81 -13.90 -19.37
C ASP A 213 -8.68 -13.11 -20.35
N TYR A 214 -9.85 -12.67 -19.88
CA TYR A 214 -10.86 -11.95 -20.64
C TYR A 214 -10.48 -10.47 -20.65
N GLY A 215 -10.09 -9.96 -21.82
CA GLY A 215 -9.49 -8.63 -21.99
C GLY A 215 -8.01 -8.62 -21.63
N CYS A 216 -7.25 -9.59 -22.11
CA CYS A 216 -5.83 -9.77 -21.78
C CYS A 216 -4.90 -8.66 -22.30
N GLY A 217 -5.42 -7.68 -23.05
CA GLY A 217 -4.63 -6.66 -23.72
C GLY A 217 -3.58 -7.32 -24.62
N LYS A 218 -2.33 -6.84 -24.51
CA LYS A 218 -1.16 -7.40 -25.24
C LYS A 218 -0.76 -8.82 -24.83
N GLY A 219 -1.40 -9.41 -23.81
CA GLY A 219 -1.20 -10.80 -23.42
C GLY A 219 0.03 -11.09 -22.56
N ASN A 220 0.54 -10.10 -21.82
CA ASN A 220 1.71 -10.30 -20.94
C ASN A 220 1.48 -11.37 -19.87
N ASP A 221 0.34 -11.29 -19.17
CA ASP A 221 -0.03 -12.29 -18.16
C ASP A 221 -0.19 -13.67 -18.78
N VAL A 222 -0.87 -13.75 -19.92
CA VAL A 222 -1.04 -15.00 -20.68
C VAL A 222 0.32 -15.60 -21.04
N GLN A 223 1.28 -14.80 -21.50
CA GLN A 223 2.61 -15.29 -21.85
C GLN A 223 3.37 -15.80 -20.62
N LEU A 224 3.39 -15.02 -19.53
CA LEU A 224 4.05 -15.41 -18.27
C LEU A 224 3.48 -16.70 -17.66
N LEU A 225 2.17 -16.86 -17.73
CA LEU A 225 1.49 -18.06 -17.26
C LEU A 225 1.78 -19.27 -18.16
N LYS A 226 1.86 -19.09 -19.50
CA LYS A 226 2.30 -20.15 -20.42
C LYS A 226 3.73 -20.59 -20.15
N ASP A 227 4.64 -19.64 -19.95
CA ASP A 227 6.05 -19.93 -19.64
C ASP A 227 6.21 -20.69 -18.32
N SER A 228 5.19 -20.59 -17.47
CA SER A 228 5.05 -21.30 -16.20
C SER A 228 4.20 -22.57 -16.31
N ASN A 229 4.02 -23.12 -17.53
CA ASN A 229 3.25 -24.33 -17.80
C ASN A 229 1.81 -24.34 -17.28
N ILE A 230 1.21 -23.17 -17.06
CA ILE A 230 -0.22 -23.05 -16.72
C ILE A 230 -1.01 -23.10 -18.01
N ASN A 231 -2.08 -23.90 -18.04
CA ASN A 231 -3.00 -23.94 -19.16
C ASN A 231 -3.79 -22.62 -19.21
N VAL A 232 -3.31 -21.68 -20.02
CA VAL A 232 -3.90 -20.35 -20.13
C VAL A 232 -4.21 -19.97 -21.58
N ALA A 233 -5.30 -19.24 -21.78
CA ALA A 233 -5.56 -18.47 -22.98
C ALA A 233 -6.04 -17.07 -22.61
N GLY A 234 -6.02 -16.15 -23.56
CA GLY A 234 -6.61 -14.83 -23.37
C GLY A 234 -7.16 -14.27 -24.66
N TRP A 235 -8.19 -13.46 -24.53
CA TRP A 235 -8.85 -12.77 -25.62
C TRP A 235 -8.87 -11.28 -25.33
N ASP A 236 -8.71 -10.48 -26.37
CA ASP A 236 -8.84 -9.03 -26.30
C ASP A 236 -9.44 -8.51 -27.62
N PRO A 237 -10.43 -7.60 -27.59
CA PRO A 237 -11.09 -7.13 -28.81
C PRO A 237 -10.16 -6.41 -29.79
N TYR A 238 -9.04 -5.88 -29.32
CA TYR A 238 -8.09 -5.12 -30.13
C TYR A 238 -6.80 -5.91 -30.39
N TYR A 239 -6.18 -6.45 -29.35
CA TYR A 239 -4.86 -7.08 -29.42
C TYR A 239 -4.90 -8.57 -29.74
N SER A 240 -6.00 -9.27 -29.45
CA SER A 240 -6.12 -10.71 -29.68
C SER A 240 -7.55 -11.11 -30.11
N PRO A 241 -8.13 -10.47 -31.15
CA PRO A 241 -9.54 -10.65 -31.51
C PRO A 241 -9.84 -12.03 -32.09
N ASN A 242 -8.83 -12.69 -32.66
CA ASN A 242 -8.95 -13.98 -33.35
C ASN A 242 -8.82 -15.18 -32.42
N VAL A 243 -8.51 -14.97 -31.13
CA VAL A 243 -8.49 -16.07 -30.15
C VAL A 243 -9.92 -16.44 -29.79
N GLU A 244 -10.25 -17.72 -29.86
CA GLU A 244 -11.58 -18.18 -29.46
C GLU A 244 -11.79 -18.01 -27.95
N LYS A 245 -12.94 -17.47 -27.56
CA LYS A 245 -13.39 -17.44 -26.17
C LYS A 245 -13.78 -18.86 -25.77
N LYS A 246 -13.04 -19.44 -24.83
CA LYS A 246 -13.25 -20.81 -24.37
C LYS A 246 -13.43 -20.86 -22.86
N THR A 247 -14.11 -21.89 -22.38
CA THR A 247 -14.30 -22.12 -20.94
C THR A 247 -12.99 -22.43 -20.25
N ALA A 248 -12.85 -21.99 -18.99
CA ALA A 248 -11.72 -22.30 -18.11
C ALA A 248 -12.16 -22.32 -16.65
N ASP A 249 -11.38 -22.98 -15.79
CA ASP A 249 -11.66 -23.09 -14.35
C ASP A 249 -11.67 -21.71 -13.70
N ILE A 250 -10.72 -20.87 -14.10
CA ILE A 250 -10.60 -19.49 -13.65
C ILE A 250 -10.74 -18.56 -14.85
N VAL A 251 -11.72 -17.66 -14.82
CA VAL A 251 -11.79 -16.55 -15.78
C VAL A 251 -11.37 -15.27 -15.05
N ASN A 252 -10.38 -14.57 -15.60
CA ASN A 252 -10.00 -13.24 -15.12
C ASN A 252 -10.63 -12.16 -16.00
N LEU A 253 -11.36 -11.24 -15.38
CA LEU A 253 -11.87 -10.00 -15.97
C LEU A 253 -11.19 -8.83 -15.26
N GLY A 254 -9.89 -8.68 -15.51
CA GLY A 254 -9.04 -7.69 -14.85
C GLY A 254 -9.22 -6.30 -15.42
N PHE A 255 -9.87 -5.38 -14.70
CA PHE A 255 -10.04 -3.96 -15.05
C PHE A 255 -10.79 -3.66 -16.36
N VAL A 256 -11.25 -4.68 -17.10
CA VAL A 256 -12.02 -4.50 -18.34
C VAL A 256 -13.31 -3.72 -18.13
N ILE A 257 -13.98 -3.92 -17.00
CA ILE A 257 -15.24 -3.23 -16.74
C ILE A 257 -15.07 -1.72 -16.55
N ASN A 258 -13.85 -1.25 -16.29
CA ASN A 258 -13.56 0.18 -16.09
C ASN A 258 -13.59 0.98 -17.39
N VAL A 259 -13.37 0.34 -18.54
CA VAL A 259 -13.32 1.04 -19.85
C VAL A 259 -14.65 0.97 -20.60
N ILE A 260 -15.66 0.30 -20.04
CA ILE A 260 -16.97 0.14 -20.65
C ILE A 260 -17.95 1.14 -20.00
N GLU A 261 -18.26 2.22 -20.71
CA GLU A 261 -19.11 3.29 -20.18
C GLU A 261 -20.58 2.85 -20.06
N VAL A 262 -21.07 2.09 -21.05
CA VAL A 262 -22.49 1.71 -21.15
C VAL A 262 -22.83 0.59 -20.15
N PRO A 263 -23.77 0.80 -19.21
CA PRO A 263 -24.11 -0.21 -18.19
C PRO A 263 -24.59 -1.55 -18.76
N GLU A 264 -25.40 -1.52 -19.82
CA GLU A 264 -25.88 -2.73 -20.49
C GLU A 264 -24.73 -3.53 -21.12
N GLU A 265 -23.74 -2.84 -21.69
CA GLU A 265 -22.53 -3.47 -22.24
C GLU A 265 -21.65 -4.07 -21.13
N ARG A 266 -21.52 -3.38 -19.99
CA ARG A 266 -20.84 -3.93 -18.79
C ARG A 266 -21.50 -5.20 -18.30
N HIS A 267 -22.83 -5.20 -18.20
CA HIS A 267 -23.60 -6.37 -17.82
C HIS A 267 -23.34 -7.53 -18.79
N LEU A 268 -23.44 -7.29 -20.10
CA LEU A 268 -23.18 -8.32 -21.12
C LEU A 268 -21.77 -8.89 -21.05
N VAL A 269 -20.74 -8.05 -20.85
CA VAL A 269 -19.35 -8.52 -20.71
C VAL A 269 -19.16 -9.34 -19.43
N LEU A 270 -19.73 -8.90 -18.31
CA LEU A 270 -19.71 -9.67 -17.05
C LEU A 270 -20.40 -11.02 -17.20
N THR A 271 -21.59 -11.06 -17.80
CA THR A 271 -22.31 -12.31 -18.06
C THR A 271 -21.51 -13.23 -18.99
N SER A 272 -20.96 -12.69 -20.08
CA SER A 272 -20.15 -13.47 -21.03
C SER A 272 -18.90 -14.05 -20.37
N ALA A 273 -18.22 -13.28 -19.50
CA ALA A 273 -17.06 -13.76 -18.77
C ALA A 273 -17.44 -14.83 -17.73
N TYR A 274 -18.59 -14.66 -17.06
CA TYR A 274 -19.11 -15.62 -16.10
C TYR A 274 -19.47 -16.96 -16.76
N GLU A 275 -20.10 -16.95 -17.93
CA GLU A 275 -20.45 -18.16 -18.69
C GLU A 275 -19.23 -18.99 -19.11
N LEU A 276 -18.05 -18.38 -19.20
CA LEU A 276 -16.80 -19.07 -19.50
C LEU A 276 -16.15 -19.70 -18.26
N ALA A 277 -16.58 -19.35 -17.05
CA ALA A 277 -15.95 -19.81 -15.82
C ALA A 277 -16.57 -21.14 -15.35
N SER A 278 -15.77 -22.20 -15.22
CA SER A 278 -16.22 -23.48 -14.66
C SER A 278 -16.12 -23.56 -13.14
N GLU A 279 -15.20 -22.83 -12.50
CA GLU A 279 -15.12 -22.75 -11.03
C GLU A 279 -15.43 -21.35 -10.50
N PHE A 280 -14.66 -20.32 -10.90
CA PHE A 280 -14.91 -18.96 -10.44
C PHE A 280 -14.44 -17.88 -11.42
N LEU A 281 -15.15 -16.76 -11.40
CA LEU A 281 -14.83 -15.52 -12.11
C LEU A 281 -14.11 -14.55 -11.15
N VAL A 282 -12.95 -14.06 -11.55
CA VAL A 282 -12.24 -12.96 -10.88
C VAL A 282 -12.59 -11.66 -11.59
N VAL A 283 -13.19 -10.73 -10.87
CA VAL A 283 -13.49 -9.38 -11.40
C VAL A 283 -12.67 -8.38 -10.61
N SER A 284 -11.86 -7.59 -11.33
CA SER A 284 -11.18 -6.43 -10.74
C SER A 284 -11.74 -5.15 -11.32
N ALA A 285 -12.05 -4.21 -10.46
CA ALA A 285 -12.60 -2.92 -10.83
C ALA A 285 -11.94 -1.82 -10.01
N MET A 286 -11.57 -0.70 -10.65
CA MET A 286 -11.32 0.52 -9.89
C MET A 286 -12.68 1.15 -9.58
N LEU A 287 -12.97 1.33 -8.30
CA LEU A 287 -14.10 2.14 -7.90
C LEU A 287 -13.71 3.60 -8.14
N GLU A 288 -14.55 4.36 -8.84
CA GLU A 288 -14.43 5.82 -8.80
C GLU A 288 -14.36 6.22 -7.33
N ASN A 289 -13.30 6.94 -6.96
CA ASN A 289 -13.05 7.44 -5.61
C ASN A 289 -14.37 7.72 -4.90
N ALA A 290 -14.66 7.01 -3.81
CA ALA A 290 -15.75 7.39 -2.90
C ALA A 290 -15.56 8.83 -2.36
N ASN A 291 -14.35 9.39 -2.54
CA ASN A 291 -13.96 10.77 -2.23
C ASN A 291 -14.04 11.76 -3.42
N ALA A 292 -14.49 11.36 -4.61
CA ALA A 292 -14.73 12.28 -5.74
C ALA A 292 -16.02 13.11 -5.60
N ARG A 293 -16.70 13.01 -4.45
CA ARG A 293 -17.71 13.99 -4.00
C ARG A 293 -17.12 14.89 -2.90
N GLY A 294 -15.96 15.48 -3.14
CA GLY A 294 -15.53 16.67 -2.42
C GLY A 294 -16.49 17.80 -2.74
N GLY A 295 -17.23 18.27 -1.75
CA GLY A 295 -18.31 19.26 -1.91
C GLY A 295 -17.88 20.53 -2.62
N LEU A 296 -18.83 21.13 -3.34
CA LEU A 296 -18.67 22.46 -3.92
C LEU A 296 -18.30 23.48 -2.83
N PRO A 297 -17.38 24.43 -3.10
CA PRO A 297 -17.11 25.51 -2.16
C PRO A 297 -18.37 26.34 -1.94
N PHE A 298 -18.69 26.57 -0.67
CA PHE A 298 -19.70 27.55 -0.25
C PHE A 298 -19.16 28.96 -0.55
N SER A 299 -19.74 29.65 -1.54
CA SER A 299 -19.58 31.11 -1.68
C SER A 299 -20.61 31.81 -0.81
N PRO A 300 -20.21 32.60 0.21
CA PRO A 300 -21.07 33.63 0.75
C PRO A 300 -20.83 34.91 -0.05
N ASP A 301 -21.56 35.08 -1.14
CA ASP A 301 -21.82 36.42 -1.67
C ASP A 301 -23.32 36.67 -1.60
N PHE A 302 -23.76 37.36 -0.55
CA PHE A 302 -24.85 38.32 -0.64
C PHE A 302 -24.71 39.39 0.44
N SER A 303 -24.61 40.64 -0.07
CA SER A 303 -24.68 41.98 0.54
C SER A 303 -23.57 42.44 1.47
#